data_AF-A0A8E2DUZ8-F1
#
_entry.id   AF-A0A8E2DUZ8-F1
#
_cell.length_a   1.000
_cell.length_b   1.000
_cell.length_c   1.000
_cell.angle_alpha   90.00
_cell.angle_beta   90.00
_cell.angle_gamma   90.00
#
_symmetry.space_group_name_H-M   'P 1'
#
loop_
_entity.id
_entity.type
_entity.pdbx_description
1 polymer ?
#
loop_
_entity_poly.entity_id
_entity_poly.type
_entity_poly.pdbx_seq_one_letter_code
_entity_poly.pdbx_strand_id
1 'polypeptide(L)'
;MADFIQALDPSKLVLAETALAFVTSAFAAPTYNLPIFLFGIYAQESPEAVQSMKIFMQLLAGSFVYDIVWMARNRQSWFIRLVTILVLILKIPTALAFFTALRQRGAQFGNLGFRGNDAGGATG
;
A
#
# COMPACT_ATOMS: atom_id res chain seq x y z
N MET A 1 -8.58 11.35 17.79
CA MET A 1 -8.50 10.51 16.57
C MET A 1 -7.56 11.09 15.51
N ALA A 2 -7.53 12.42 15.32
CA ALA A 2 -6.54 13.07 14.45
C ALA A 2 -5.09 12.76 14.87
N ASP A 3 -4.78 12.79 16.17
CA ASP A 3 -3.43 12.50 16.69
C ASP A 3 -2.96 11.07 16.44
N PHE A 4 -3.86 10.07 16.41
CA PHE A 4 -3.48 8.68 16.17
C PHE A 4 -3.13 8.45 14.69
N ILE A 5 -3.89 9.08 13.78
CA ILE A 5 -3.62 9.06 12.34
C ILE A 5 -2.37 9.89 12.01
N GLN A 6 -2.10 10.94 12.79
CA GLN A 6 -0.92 11.80 12.64
C GLN A 6 0.35 11.21 13.28
N ALA A 7 0.20 10.35 14.29
CA ALA A 7 1.28 9.57 14.89
C ALA A 7 1.67 8.33 14.07
N LEU A 8 0.82 7.93 13.10
CA LEU A 8 1.14 6.88 12.13
C LEU A 8 2.11 7.44 11.09
N ASP A 9 3.40 7.39 11.42
CA ASP A 9 4.49 7.70 10.49
C ASP A 9 4.54 6.62 9.39
N PRO A 10 4.21 6.94 8.12
CA PRO A 10 4.15 5.94 7.06
C PRO A 10 5.51 5.29 6.80
N SER A 11 6.62 5.97 7.15
CA SER A 11 7.99 5.46 6.97
C SER A 11 8.26 4.31 7.91
N LYS A 12 7.82 4.42 9.16
CA LYS A 12 8.00 3.38 10.16
C LYS A 12 7.13 2.17 9.86
N LEU A 13 5.91 2.41 9.34
CA LEU A 13 5.00 1.33 8.95
C LEU A 13 5.55 0.51 7.79
N VAL A 14 5.96 1.16 6.69
CA VAL A 14 6.50 0.44 5.54
C VAL A 14 7.86 -0.20 5.86
N LEU A 15 8.68 0.41 6.71
CA LEU A 15 9.93 -0.22 7.17
C LEU A 15 9.63 -1.49 7.98
N ALA A 16 8.68 -1.44 8.91
CA ALA A 16 8.25 -2.61 9.67
C ALA A 16 7.72 -3.73 8.75
N GLU A 17 6.87 -3.38 7.78
CA GLU A 17 6.37 -4.33 6.78
C GLU A 17 7.50 -4.90 5.90
N THR A 18 8.47 -4.08 5.52
CA THR A 18 9.65 -4.51 4.76
C THR A 18 10.48 -5.51 5.57
N ALA A 19 10.72 -5.25 6.85
CA ALA A 19 11.46 -6.15 7.73
C ALA A 19 10.72 -7.49 7.90
N LEU A 20 9.40 -7.46 8.11
CA LEU A 20 8.57 -8.66 8.19
C LEU A 20 8.56 -9.43 6.86
N ALA A 21 8.46 -8.74 5.73
CA ALA A 21 8.54 -9.35 4.40
C ALA A 21 9.92 -9.96 4.12
N PHE A 22 10.99 -9.33 4.61
CA PHE A 22 12.35 -9.86 4.49
C PHE A 22 12.53 -11.12 5.33
N VAL A 23 12.11 -11.11 6.59
CA VAL A 23 12.17 -12.30 7.46
C VAL A 23 11.34 -13.45 6.87
N THR A 24 10.16 -13.16 6.34
CA THR A 24 9.29 -14.18 5.72
C THR A 24 9.79 -14.66 4.36
N SER A 25 10.61 -13.88 3.65
CA SER A 25 11.16 -14.27 2.34
C SER A 25 12.08 -15.50 2.40
N ALA A 26 12.67 -15.78 3.56
CA ALA A 26 13.45 -17.00 3.80
C ALA A 26 12.58 -18.27 3.89
N PHE A 27 11.25 -18.11 3.92
CA PHE A 27 10.27 -19.18 4.06
C PHE A 27 9.28 -19.18 2.89
N ALA A 28 8.36 -20.15 2.89
CA ALA A 28 7.22 -20.14 1.99
C ALA A 28 6.26 -18.99 2.40
N ALA A 29 6.47 -17.83 1.79
CA ALA A 29 5.69 -16.62 1.98
C ALA A 29 5.47 -15.89 0.65
N PRO A 30 4.59 -14.88 0.58
CA PRO A 30 4.34 -14.16 -0.65
C PRO A 30 5.53 -13.25 -1.03
N THR A 31 6.36 -13.71 -1.97
CA THR A 31 7.62 -13.07 -2.36
C THR A 31 7.46 -11.70 -3.02
N TYR A 32 6.27 -11.39 -3.56
CA TYR A 32 5.95 -10.09 -4.15
C TYR A 32 5.78 -8.97 -3.11
N ASN A 33 5.55 -9.29 -1.82
CA ASN A 33 5.38 -8.26 -0.80
C ASN A 33 6.66 -7.46 -0.54
N LEU A 34 7.81 -8.14 -0.52
CA LEU A 34 9.11 -7.49 -0.30
C LEU A 34 9.43 -6.39 -1.33
N PRO A 35 9.40 -6.63 -2.66
CA PRO A 35 9.67 -5.58 -3.63
C PRO A 35 8.62 -4.46 -3.60
N ILE A 36 7.35 -4.76 -3.28
CA ILE A 36 6.30 -3.74 -3.12
C ILE A 36 6.62 -2.80 -1.94
N PHE A 37 7.00 -3.35 -0.79
CA PHE A 37 7.33 -2.52 0.38
C PHE A 37 8.62 -1.72 0.19
N LEU A 38 9.64 -2.29 -0.45
CA LEU A 38 10.85 -1.55 -0.84
C LEU A 38 10.53 -0.38 -1.77
N PHE A 39 9.62 -0.59 -2.73
CA PHE A 39 9.12 0.50 -3.58
C PHE A 39 8.36 1.55 -2.76
N GLY A 40 7.63 1.14 -1.72
CA GLY A 40 7.00 2.03 -0.75
C GLY A 40 7.99 2.95 -0.02
N ILE A 41 9.12 2.41 0.47
CA ILE A 41 10.19 3.20 1.11
C ILE A 41 10.68 4.28 0.15
N TYR A 42 11.02 3.87 -1.07
CA TYR A 42 11.51 4.79 -2.10
C TYR A 42 10.48 5.88 -2.46
N ALA A 43 9.22 5.49 -2.67
CA ALA A 43 8.14 6.42 -2.99
C ALA A 43 7.89 7.45 -1.87
N GLN A 44 8.20 7.07 -0.62
CA GLN A 44 8.03 7.96 0.51
C GLN A 44 9.18 8.96 0.65
N GLU A 45 10.43 8.52 0.43
CA GLU A 45 11.62 9.39 0.44
C GLU A 45 11.61 10.44 -0.67
N SER A 46 10.90 10.18 -1.77
CA SER A 46 10.79 11.11 -2.91
C SER A 46 9.49 11.92 -2.84
N PRO A 47 9.45 13.10 -2.19
CA PRO A 47 8.22 13.87 -2.00
C PRO A 47 7.58 14.35 -3.32
N GLU A 48 8.39 14.55 -4.36
CA GLU A 48 7.96 14.99 -5.70
C GLU A 48 7.26 13.87 -6.49
N ALA A 49 7.48 12.61 -6.11
CA ALA A 49 7.04 11.43 -6.84
C ALA A 49 5.59 11.02 -6.46
N VAL A 50 4.64 11.94 -6.61
CA VAL A 50 3.22 11.70 -6.33
C VAL A 50 2.66 10.51 -7.15
N GLN A 51 3.13 10.35 -8.38
CA GLN A 51 2.75 9.22 -9.23
C GLN A 51 3.25 7.88 -8.67
N SER A 52 4.50 7.81 -8.21
CA SER A 52 5.06 6.59 -7.59
C SER A 52 4.27 6.19 -6.35
N MET A 53 3.86 7.17 -5.54
CA MET A 53 3.04 6.93 -4.36
C MET A 53 1.63 6.42 -4.71
N LYS A 54 1.02 6.92 -5.80
CA LYS A 54 -0.25 6.36 -6.32
C LYS A 54 -0.09 4.93 -6.82
N ILE A 55 0.98 4.64 -7.55
CA ILE A 55 1.31 3.29 -8.03
C ILE A 55 1.53 2.34 -6.85
N PHE A 56 2.28 2.77 -5.83
CA PHE A 56 2.50 1.99 -4.62
C PHE A 56 1.16 1.65 -3.96
N MET A 57 0.26 2.62 -3.83
CA MET A 57 -1.05 2.40 -3.21
C MET A 57 -1.91 1.40 -4.02
N GLN A 58 -1.85 1.44 -5.34
CA GLN A 58 -2.52 0.46 -6.21
C GLN A 58 -1.91 -0.94 -6.06
N LEU A 59 -0.58 -1.05 -6.02
CA LEU A 59 0.12 -2.32 -5.79
C LEU A 59 -0.16 -2.87 -4.39
N LEU A 60 -0.22 -2.01 -3.37
CA LEU A 60 -0.54 -2.39 -2.00
C LEU A 60 -1.98 -2.93 -1.92
N ALA A 61 -2.95 -2.25 -2.55
CA ALA A 61 -4.33 -2.74 -2.65
C ALA A 61 -4.44 -4.07 -3.41
N GLY A 62 -3.77 -4.21 -4.54
CA GLY A 62 -3.74 -5.46 -5.31
C GLY A 62 -3.10 -6.62 -4.54
N SER A 63 -1.99 -6.35 -3.86
CA SER A 63 -1.29 -7.35 -3.04
C SER A 63 -2.10 -7.79 -1.83
N PHE A 64 -2.99 -6.96 -1.28
CA PHE A 64 -3.90 -7.35 -0.20
C PHE A 64 -4.81 -8.50 -0.63
N VAL A 65 -5.44 -8.40 -1.80
CA VAL A 65 -6.29 -9.46 -2.34
C VAL A 65 -5.45 -10.69 -2.68
N TYR A 66 -4.29 -10.48 -3.28
CA TYR A 66 -3.42 -11.58 -3.70
C TYR A 66 -2.84 -12.35 -2.50
N ASP A 67 -2.58 -11.70 -1.37
CA ASP A 67 -2.15 -12.34 -0.12
C ASP A 67 -3.21 -13.31 0.42
N ILE A 68 -4.49 -12.94 0.34
CA ILE A 68 -5.60 -13.81 0.77
C ILE A 68 -5.67 -15.05 -0.12
N VAL A 69 -5.56 -14.88 -1.45
CA VAL A 69 -5.56 -15.99 -2.41
C VAL A 69 -4.36 -16.90 -2.20
N TRP A 70 -3.16 -16.33 -2.01
CA TRP A 70 -1.94 -17.08 -1.79
C TRP A 70 -2.01 -17.89 -0.48
N MET A 71 -2.52 -17.27 0.60
CA MET A 71 -2.70 -17.92 1.89
C MET A 71 -3.72 -19.06 1.85
N ALA A 72 -4.76 -18.97 1.00
CA ALA A 72 -5.73 -20.04 0.81
C ALA A 72 -5.17 -21.22 0.01
N ARG A 73 -4.21 -20.99 -0.88
CA ARG A 73 -3.66 -22.01 -1.80
C ARG A 73 -2.43 -22.72 -1.27
N ASN A 74 -1.61 -22.04 -0.46
CA ASN A 74 -0.33 -22.56 0.00
C ASN A 74 -0.40 -23.04 1.46
N ARG A 75 0.03 -24.29 1.71
CA ARG A 75 0.27 -24.77 3.08
C ARG A 75 1.58 -24.17 3.60
N GLN A 76 1.48 -23.40 4.68
CA GLN A 76 2.58 -22.74 5.36
C GLN A 76 2.59 -23.14 6.84
N SER A 77 3.76 -23.04 7.48
CA SER A 77 3.89 -23.30 8.92
C SER A 77 3.06 -22.29 9.71
N TRP A 78 2.56 -22.70 10.88
CA TRP A 78 1.66 -21.88 11.69
C TRP A 78 2.29 -20.52 12.06
N PHE A 79 3.61 -20.50 12.31
CA PHE A 79 4.36 -19.28 12.60
C PHE A 79 4.37 -18.30 11.41
N ILE A 80 4.70 -18.77 10.20
CA ILE A 80 4.73 -17.92 9.00
C ILE A 80 3.32 -17.45 8.62
N ARG A 81 2.31 -18.28 8.89
CA ARG A 81 0.91 -17.88 8.73
C ARG A 81 0.56 -16.71 9.67
N LEU A 82 0.98 -16.75 10.93
CA LEU A 82 0.78 -15.64 11.87
C LEU A 82 1.50 -14.36 11.42
N VAL A 83 2.75 -14.46 10.98
CA VAL A 83 3.49 -13.28 10.48
C VAL A 83 2.83 -12.70 9.23
N THR A 84 2.35 -13.54 8.31
CA THR A 84 1.65 -13.10 7.10
C THR A 84 0.31 -12.44 7.45
N ILE A 85 -0.42 -12.96 8.44
CA ILE A 85 -1.64 -12.32 8.96
C ILE A 85 -1.31 -10.95 9.59
N LEU A 86 -0.23 -10.85 10.38
CA LEU A 86 0.21 -9.57 10.94
C LEU A 86 0.53 -8.57 9.83
N VAL A 87 1.26 -8.97 8.79
CA VAL A 87 1.52 -8.12 7.62
C VAL A 87 0.20 -7.67 6.96
N LEU A 88 -0.78 -8.57 6.83
CA LEU A 88 -2.08 -8.28 6.24
C LEU A 88 -2.89 -7.26 7.08
N ILE A 89 -2.80 -7.35 8.40
CA ILE A 89 -3.39 -6.37 9.33
C ILE A 89 -2.65 -5.03 9.24
N LEU A 90 -1.31 -5.03 9.20
CA LEU A 90 -0.48 -3.83 9.09
C LEU A 90 -0.69 -3.07 7.77
N LYS A 91 -1.04 -3.77 6.68
CA LYS A 91 -1.35 -3.12 5.40
C LYS A 91 -2.47 -2.10 5.49
N ILE A 92 -3.43 -2.29 6.39
CA ILE A 92 -4.57 -1.37 6.57
C ILE A 92 -4.11 0.00 7.11
N PRO A 93 -3.44 0.11 8.27
CA PRO A 93 -2.89 1.38 8.74
C PRO A 93 -1.86 1.95 7.77
N THR A 94 -1.07 1.11 7.08
CA THR A 94 -0.15 1.58 6.03
C THR A 94 -0.90 2.24 4.88
N ALA A 95 -1.96 1.63 4.36
CA ALA A 95 -2.78 2.22 3.31
C ALA A 95 -3.38 3.57 3.76
N LEU A 96 -3.86 3.67 5.00
CA LEU A 96 -4.41 4.90 5.55
C LEU A 96 -3.34 6.00 5.69
N ALA A 97 -2.16 5.66 6.22
CA ALA A 97 -1.05 6.60 6.39
C ALA A 97 -0.51 7.10 5.03
N PHE A 98 -0.42 6.22 4.03
CA PHE A 98 -0.04 6.62 2.67
C PHE A 98 -1.15 7.45 1.98
N PHE A 99 -2.42 7.16 2.26
CA PHE A 99 -3.54 7.95 1.74
C PHE A 99 -3.54 9.37 2.31
N THR A 100 -3.30 9.54 3.61
CA THR A 100 -3.20 10.87 4.22
C THR A 100 -1.98 11.63 3.71
N ALA A 101 -0.83 10.96 3.57
CA ALA A 101 0.37 11.52 2.97
C ALA A 101 0.15 11.94 1.51
N LEU A 102 -0.58 11.15 0.70
CA LEU A 102 -1.00 11.51 -0.66
C LEU A 102 -1.87 12.78 -0.66
N ARG A 103 -2.86 12.84 0.22
CA ARG A 103 -3.77 13.99 0.33
C ARG A 103 -3.03 15.27 0.74
N GLN A 104 -2.04 15.16 1.63
CA GLN A 104 -1.18 16.28 2.03
C GLN A 104 -0.28 16.77 0.88
N ARG A 105 0.20 15.86 0.02
CA ARG A 105 1.00 16.18 -1.17
C ARG A 105 0.17 16.76 -2.34
N GLY A 106 -1.08 17.18 -2.10
CA GLY A 106 -1.97 17.75 -3.13
C GLY A 106 -2.47 16.71 -4.14
N ALA A 107 -2.24 15.42 -3.90
CA ALA A 107 -2.65 14.35 -4.78
C ALA A 107 -4.15 14.08 -4.59
N GLN A 108 -5.01 14.88 -5.22
CA GLN A 108 -6.34 14.36 -5.53
C GLN A 108 -6.16 13.14 -6.46
N PHE A 109 -6.93 12.08 -6.23
CA PHE A 109 -7.21 11.05 -7.26
C PHE A 109 -8.01 11.64 -8.45
N GLY A 110 -7.97 12.96 -8.66
CA GLY A 110 -8.57 13.66 -9.77
C GLY A 110 -7.64 13.59 -10.97
N ASN A 111 -7.67 12.45 -11.68
CA ASN A 111 -7.71 12.42 -13.15
C ASN A 111 -7.95 11.01 -13.73
N LEU A 112 -8.65 10.12 -13.02
CA LEU A 112 -9.28 8.97 -13.65
C LEU A 112 -10.52 9.44 -14.42
N GLY A 113 -10.26 10.12 -15.55
CA GLY A 113 -10.95 10.11 -16.84
C GLY A 113 -12.47 10.22 -16.95
N PHE A 114 -13.25 10.24 -15.88
CA PHE A 114 -14.70 10.43 -15.97
C PHE A 114 -15.00 11.94 -15.90
N ARG A 115 -14.62 12.66 -16.96
CA ARG A 115 -15.26 13.94 -17.31
C ARG A 115 -16.70 13.64 -17.73
N GLY A 116 -17.56 13.36 -16.75
CA GLY A 116 -19.01 13.39 -16.90
C GLY A 116 -19.56 14.81 -17.09
N ASN A 117 -18.75 15.76 -17.54
CA ASN A 117 -19.10 17.17 -17.68
C ASN A 117 -18.87 17.72 -19.10
N ASP A 118 -18.50 16.86 -20.06
CA ASP A 118 -18.38 17.26 -21.47
C ASP A 118 -19.69 16.99 -22.27
N ALA A 119 -20.81 16.68 -21.57
CA ALA A 119 -22.14 16.47 -22.17
C ALA A 119 -23.11 17.68 -22.00
N GLY A 120 -22.61 18.85 -21.58
CA GLY A 120 -23.43 20.05 -21.36
C GLY A 120 -22.88 21.34 -21.97
N GLY A 121 -21.83 21.27 -22.78
CA GLY A 121 -21.07 22.45 -23.21
C GLY A 121 -20.68 22.48 -24.68
N ALA A 122 -21.37 21.77 -25.57
CA ALA A 122 -21.27 22.00 -27.01
C ALA A 122 -22.28 23.07 -27.41
N THR A 123 -21.83 24.33 -27.39
CA THR A 123 -22.46 25.45 -28.09
C THR A 123 -22.53 25.16 -29.60
N GLY A 124 -23.72 25.24 -30.18
CA GLY A 124 -24.01 25.15 -31.61
C GLY A 124 -25.51 25.22 -31.86
#